data_AF-A0A351SBN2-F1
#
_entry.id   AF-A0A351SBN2-F1
#
_cell.length_a   1.000
_cell.length_b   1.000
_cell.length_c   1.000
_cell.angle_alpha   90.00
_cell.angle_beta   90.00
_cell.angle_gamma   90.00
#
_symmetry.space_group_name_H-M   'P 1'
#
loop_
_entity.id
_entity.type
_entity.pdbx_description
1 polymer ?
#
loop_
_entity_poly.entity_id
_entity_poly.type
_entity_poly.pdbx_seq_one_letter_code
_entity_poly.pdbx_strand_id
1 'polypeptide(L)'
;MANWLRTASLCSAEVDCITAVMLKILDGKCKMPADEKQRMTALYAQAKSLQGKYLGAFYHQLIAQAHTSLTEALVTRIYEARVLAETQISRPVMKRFKARLRREGILSDQSDQTLAAR
;
A
#
# COMPACT_ATOMS: atom_id res chain seq x y z
N MET A 1 -11.09 11.61 -2.54
CA MET A 1 -11.12 10.17 -2.14
C MET A 1 -12.41 9.69 -1.51
N ALA A 2 -13.04 10.43 -0.57
CA ALA A 2 -14.15 9.90 0.24
C ALA A 2 -15.35 9.36 -0.57
N ASN A 3 -15.55 9.79 -1.82
CA ASN A 3 -16.63 9.27 -2.67
C ASN A 3 -16.32 7.92 -3.33
N TRP A 4 -15.07 7.70 -3.74
CA TRP A 4 -14.66 6.48 -4.44
C TRP A 4 -14.74 5.26 -3.51
N LEU A 5 -14.33 5.39 -2.25
CA LEU A 5 -14.36 4.29 -1.29
C LEU A 5 -15.75 3.91 -0.80
N ARG A 6 -16.72 4.83 -0.83
CA ARG A 6 -18.11 4.49 -0.49
C ARG A 6 -18.77 3.60 -1.54
N THR A 7 -18.26 3.60 -2.77
CA THR A 7 -18.80 2.82 -3.88
C THR A 7 -17.89 1.67 -4.31
N ALA A 8 -16.58 1.79 -4.05
CA ALA A 8 -15.62 0.74 -4.38
C ALA A 8 -15.68 -0.39 -3.36
N SER A 9 -16.28 -1.51 -3.74
CA SER A 9 -16.11 -2.76 -3.01
C SER A 9 -14.66 -3.24 -3.18
N LEU A 10 -13.90 -3.26 -2.08
CA LEU A 10 -12.56 -3.85 -2.02
C LEU A 10 -12.67 -5.32 -1.63
N CYS A 11 -11.99 -6.20 -2.34
CA CYS A 11 -11.81 -7.58 -1.89
C CYS A 11 -10.59 -7.70 -0.95
N SER A 12 -10.53 -8.79 -0.18
CA SER A 12 -9.47 -9.00 0.83
C SER A 12 -8.04 -8.94 0.26
N ALA A 13 -7.83 -9.40 -0.98
CA ALA A 13 -6.53 -9.30 -1.64
C ALA A 13 -6.14 -7.85 -1.99
N GLU A 14 -7.10 -6.96 -2.23
CA GLU A 14 -6.83 -5.54 -2.48
C GLU A 14 -6.51 -4.81 -1.17
N VAL A 15 -7.15 -5.21 -0.06
CA VAL A 15 -6.79 -4.73 1.29
C VAL A 15 -5.34 -5.07 1.63
N ASP A 16 -4.89 -6.29 1.30
CA ASP A 16 -3.48 -6.66 1.44
C ASP A 16 -2.57 -5.79 0.57
N CYS A 17 -2.96 -5.51 -0.69
CA CYS A 17 -2.17 -4.65 -1.57
C CYS A 17 -2.03 -3.23 -1.02
N ILE A 18 -3.12 -2.66 -0.49
CA ILE A 18 -3.13 -1.34 0.15
C ILE A 18 -2.18 -1.34 1.35
N THR A 19 -2.28 -2.36 2.20
CA THR A 19 -1.45 -2.50 3.40
C THR A 19 0.03 -2.64 3.04
N ALA A 20 0.37 -3.45 2.03
CA ALA A 20 1.75 -3.60 1.57
C ALA A 20 2.33 -2.31 0.98
N VAL A 21 1.53 -1.52 0.23
CA VAL A 21 1.97 -0.20 -0.25
C VAL A 21 2.18 0.76 0.91
N MET A 22 1.35 0.73 1.95
CA MET A 22 1.52 1.55 3.14
C MET A 22 2.85 1.25 3.85
N LEU A 23 3.21 -0.03 3.99
CA LEU A 23 4.53 -0.44 4.52
C LEU A 23 5.69 0.12 3.67
N LYS A 24 5.57 0.07 2.34
CA LYS A 24 6.56 0.67 1.41
C LYS A 24 6.69 2.18 1.55
N ILE A 25 5.61 2.87 1.91
CA ILE A 25 5.63 4.31 2.13
C ILE A 25 6.41 4.60 3.42
N LEU A 26 6.13 3.86 4.49
CA LEU A 26 6.74 4.06 5.81
C LEU A 26 8.23 3.70 5.86
N ASP A 27 8.69 2.69 5.11
CA ASP A 27 10.12 2.36 5.01
C ASP A 27 10.88 3.09 3.89
N GLY A 28 10.21 4.03 3.22
CA GLY A 28 10.79 4.85 2.16
C GLY A 28 11.08 4.13 0.84
N LYS A 29 10.65 2.87 0.65
CA LYS A 29 10.89 2.12 -0.60
C LYS A 29 9.83 2.33 -1.68
N CYS A 30 8.78 3.09 -1.41
CA CYS A 30 7.76 3.43 -2.39
C CYS A 30 8.25 4.50 -3.38
N LYS A 31 8.25 4.17 -4.68
CA LYS A 31 8.66 5.06 -5.78
C LYS A 31 7.52 5.90 -6.38
N MET A 32 6.31 5.79 -5.84
CA MET A 32 5.18 6.61 -6.29
C MET A 32 5.48 8.12 -6.05
N PRO A 33 4.99 9.01 -6.92
CA PRO A 33 4.95 10.44 -6.66
C PRO A 33 4.32 10.79 -5.31
N ALA A 34 4.66 11.96 -4.76
CA ALA A 34 4.20 12.37 -3.43
C ALA A 34 2.67 12.44 -3.32
N ASP A 35 2.00 12.91 -4.36
CA ASP A 35 0.55 12.98 -4.45
C ASP A 35 -0.09 11.57 -4.50
N GLU A 36 0.51 10.63 -5.22
CA GLU A 36 0.08 9.22 -5.22
C GLU A 36 0.29 8.55 -3.86
N LYS A 37 1.42 8.80 -3.18
CA LYS A 37 1.66 8.33 -1.81
C LYS A 37 0.60 8.86 -0.84
N GLN A 38 0.24 10.14 -0.96
CA GLN A 38 -0.83 10.73 -0.17
C GLN A 38 -2.18 10.05 -0.46
N ARG A 39 -2.48 9.76 -1.73
CA ARG A 39 -3.69 9.03 -2.12
C ARG A 39 -3.73 7.61 -1.54
N MET A 40 -2.63 6.89 -1.61
CA MET A 40 -2.50 5.54 -1.02
C MET A 40 -2.58 5.55 0.51
N THR A 41 -2.01 6.57 1.17
CA THR A 41 -2.09 6.73 2.63
C THR A 41 -3.54 6.96 3.08
N ALA A 42 -4.28 7.83 2.39
CA ALA A 42 -5.69 8.06 2.67
C ALA A 42 -6.59 6.85 2.30
N LEU A 43 -6.20 6.07 1.29
CA LEU A 43 -6.84 4.81 0.97
C LEU A 43 -6.64 3.78 2.10
N TYR A 44 -5.41 3.64 2.61
CA TYR A 44 -5.12 2.80 3.77
C TYR A 44 -5.93 3.23 5.01
N ALA A 45 -5.99 4.54 5.31
CA ALA A 45 -6.71 5.04 6.47
C ALA A 45 -8.19 4.60 6.51
N GLN A 46 -8.80 4.39 5.34
CA GLN A 46 -10.18 3.92 5.19
C GLN A 46 -10.27 2.39 5.12
N ALA A 47 -9.27 1.71 4.56
CA ALA A 47 -9.25 0.25 4.42
C ALA A 47 -8.74 -0.48 5.68
N LYS A 48 -8.10 0.21 6.63
CA LYS A 48 -7.43 -0.40 7.80
C LYS A 48 -8.32 -1.23 8.73
N SER A 49 -9.65 -1.07 8.65
CA SER A 49 -10.62 -1.87 9.41
C SER A 49 -11.15 -3.07 8.64
N LEU A 50 -10.86 -3.18 7.35
CA LEU A 50 -11.26 -4.31 6.51
C LEU A 50 -10.30 -5.48 6.69
N GLN A 51 -10.81 -6.70 6.49
CA GLN A 51 -10.01 -7.90 6.62
C GLN A 51 -9.21 -8.16 5.32
N GLY A 52 -7.88 -8.16 5.45
CA GLY A 52 -6.96 -8.65 4.42
C GLY A 52 -7.03 -10.17 4.26
N LYS A 53 -6.48 -10.71 3.15
CA LYS A 53 -6.41 -12.16 2.94
C LYS A 53 -5.22 -12.77 3.71
N TYR A 54 -4.10 -12.04 3.78
CA TYR A 54 -2.88 -12.48 4.45
C TYR A 54 -2.38 -11.47 5.48
N LEU A 55 -2.57 -10.16 5.23
CA LEU A 55 -2.04 -9.11 6.09
C LEU A 55 -3.08 -8.74 7.14
N GLY A 56 -2.94 -9.33 8.33
CA GLY A 56 -3.83 -9.14 9.47
C GLY A 56 -3.36 -8.09 10.50
N ALA A 57 -3.86 -8.23 11.72
CA ALA A 57 -3.69 -7.26 12.82
C ALA A 57 -2.23 -6.83 13.09
N PHE A 58 -1.27 -7.76 12.97
CA PHE A 58 0.15 -7.47 13.14
C PHE A 58 0.63 -6.28 12.28
N TYR A 59 0.28 -6.28 10.99
CA TYR A 59 0.68 -5.23 10.06
C TYR A 59 0.01 -3.90 10.39
N HIS A 60 -1.27 -3.92 10.75
CA HIS A 60 -2.01 -2.72 11.13
C HIS A 60 -1.48 -2.10 12.43
N GLN A 61 -1.09 -2.92 13.41
CA GLN A 61 -0.46 -2.45 14.64
C GLN A 61 0.90 -1.78 14.35
N LEU A 62 1.71 -2.38 13.48
CA LEU A 62 3.01 -1.83 13.10
C LEU A 62 2.87 -0.47 12.40
N ILE A 63 1.90 -0.35 11.48
CA ILE A 63 1.58 0.91 10.81
C ILE A 63 1.04 1.95 11.79
N ALA A 64 0.20 1.55 12.75
CA ALA A 64 -0.31 2.46 13.78
C ALA A 64 0.81 3.02 14.66
N GLN A 65 1.78 2.19 15.07
CA GLN A 65 2.96 2.63 15.81
C GLN A 65 3.79 3.65 15.02
N ALA A 66 3.98 3.39 13.72
CA ALA A 66 4.74 4.27 12.83
C ALA A 66 4.10 5.64 12.63
N HIS A 67 2.77 5.73 12.70
CA HIS A 67 2.08 7.02 12.66
C HIS A 67 2.26 7.86 13.93
N THR A 68 2.56 7.23 15.07
CA THR A 68 2.85 7.94 16.34
C THR A 68 4.30 8.37 16.43
N SER A 69 5.24 7.46 16.14
CA SER A 69 6.67 7.74 16.18
C SER A 69 7.43 6.77 15.29
N LEU A 70 8.07 7.30 14.24
CA LEU A 70 8.87 6.52 13.31
C LEU A 70 10.34 6.55 13.71
N THR A 71 10.76 5.58 14.52
CA THR A 71 12.17 5.38 14.90
C THR A 71 12.89 4.48 13.90
N GLU A 72 14.23 4.53 13.86
CA GLU A 72 15.01 3.64 13.00
C GLU A 72 14.76 2.16 13.27
N ALA A 73 14.67 1.78 14.55
CA ALA A 73 14.32 0.41 14.96
C ALA A 73 12.95 -0.02 14.41
N LEU A 74 11.98 0.89 14.38
CA LEU A 74 10.66 0.61 13.82
C LEU A 74 10.68 0.52 12.29
N VAL A 75 11.46 1.38 11.61
CA VAL A 75 11.69 1.29 10.16
C VAL A 75 12.28 -0.07 9.78
N THR A 76 13.23 -0.60 10.54
CA THR A 76 13.79 -1.95 10.32
C THR A 76 12.72 -3.03 10.44
N ARG A 77 11.85 -2.97 11.46
CA ARG A 77 10.74 -3.92 11.62
C ARG A 77 9.71 -3.81 10.48
N ILE A 78 9.44 -2.60 9.99
CA ILE A 78 8.56 -2.37 8.84
C ILE A 78 9.17 -2.94 7.56
N TYR A 79 10.48 -2.79 7.38
CA TYR A 79 11.21 -3.40 6.28
C TYR A 79 11.03 -4.93 6.28
N GLU A 80 11.26 -5.60 7.41
CA GLU A 80 11.09 -7.06 7.55
C GLU A 80 9.64 -7.48 7.27
N ALA A 81 8.68 -6.78 7.87
CA ALA A 81 7.25 -7.02 7.66
C ALA A 81 6.87 -6.85 6.18
N ARG A 82 7.39 -5.80 5.51
CA ARG A 82 7.16 -5.59 4.08
C ARG A 82 7.70 -6.75 3.25
N VAL A 83 8.93 -7.19 3.51
CA VAL A 83 9.54 -8.30 2.75
C VAL A 83 8.66 -9.55 2.88
N LEU A 84 8.16 -9.87 4.08
CA LEU A 84 7.22 -10.96 4.30
C LEU A 84 5.89 -10.75 3.54
N ALA A 85 5.34 -9.53 3.55
CA ALA A 85 4.13 -9.22 2.79
C ALA A 85 4.32 -9.42 1.27
N GLU A 86 5.50 -9.08 0.75
CA GLU A 86 5.85 -9.25 -0.68
C GLU A 86 5.97 -10.73 -1.09
N THR A 87 6.25 -11.66 -0.17
CA THR A 87 6.21 -13.11 -0.47
C THR A 87 4.80 -13.68 -0.50
N GLN A 88 3.86 -13.06 0.24
CA GLN A 88 2.47 -13.50 0.32
C GLN A 88 1.61 -12.93 -0.82
N ILE A 89 1.92 -11.73 -1.30
CA ILE A 89 1.17 -11.06 -2.37
C ILE A 89 1.86 -11.28 -3.72
N SER A 90 1.25 -12.08 -4.58
CA SER A 90 1.81 -12.33 -5.91
C SER A 90 1.84 -11.07 -6.78
N ARG A 91 2.87 -10.97 -7.63
CA ARG A 91 3.03 -9.85 -8.59
C ARG A 91 1.78 -9.62 -9.46
N PRO A 92 1.08 -10.65 -9.98
CA PRO A 92 -0.14 -10.46 -10.74
C PRO A 92 -1.27 -9.79 -9.96
N VAL A 93 -1.44 -10.10 -8.66
CA VAL A 93 -2.46 -9.49 -7.80
C VAL A 93 -2.20 -8.00 -7.65
N MET A 94 -0.97 -7.62 -7.28
CA MET A 94 -0.56 -6.22 -7.16
C MET A 94 -0.69 -5.46 -8.49
N LYS A 95 -0.30 -6.08 -9.62
CA LYS A 95 -0.43 -5.48 -10.95
C LYS A 95 -1.89 -5.18 -11.30
N ARG A 96 -2.79 -6.15 -11.09
CA ARG A 96 -4.24 -5.99 -11.32
C ARG A 96 -4.83 -4.88 -10.45
N PHE A 97 -4.46 -4.85 -9.16
CA PHE A 97 -4.91 -3.80 -8.26
C PHE A 97 -4.46 -2.40 -8.71
N LYS A 98 -3.18 -2.21 -9.03
CA LYS A 98 -2.69 -0.92 -9.55
C LYS A 98 -3.37 -0.53 -10.86
N ALA A 99 -3.63 -1.48 -11.76
CA ALA A 99 -4.35 -1.21 -13.01
C ALA A 99 -5.79 -0.73 -12.74
N ARG A 100 -6.48 -1.34 -11.77
CA ARG A 100 -7.79 -0.88 -11.30
C ARG A 100 -7.72 0.56 -10.78
N LEU A 101 -6.78 0.86 -9.88
CA LEU A 101 -6.63 2.21 -9.34
C LEU A 101 -6.41 3.27 -10.43
N ARG A 102 -5.64 2.94 -11.48
CA ARG A 102 -5.43 3.84 -12.63
C ARG A 102 -6.69 4.05 -13.45
N ARG A 103 -7.38 2.97 -13.82
CA ARG A 103 -8.65 3.03 -14.55
C ARG A 103 -9.70 3.87 -13.81
N GLU A 104 -9.65 3.88 -12.49
CA GLU A 104 -10.57 4.61 -11.63
C GLU A 104 -10.05 6.01 -11.23
N GLY A 105 -8.93 6.46 -11.81
CA GLY A 105 -8.37 7.80 -11.63
C GLY A 105 -7.71 8.04 -10.26
N ILE A 106 -7.49 6.99 -9.47
CA ILE A 106 -6.84 7.07 -8.15
C ILE A 106 -5.32 7.15 -8.28
N LEU A 107 -4.74 6.48 -9.27
CA LEU A 107 -3.34 6.64 -9.64
C LEU A 107 -3.27 7.18 -11.06
N SER A 108 -2.18 7.87 -11.39
CA SER A 108 -1.97 8.35 -12.74
C SER A 108 -1.57 7.20 -13.67
N ASP A 109 -1.90 7.34 -14.95
CA ASP A 109 -1.37 6.48 -16.02
C ASP A 109 0.10 6.80 -16.26
N GLN A 110 0.93 6.37 -15.31
CA GLN A 110 2.37 6.28 -15.47
C GLN A 110 2.65 4.79 -15.73
N SER A 111 2.93 4.51 -17.01
CA SER A 111 3.72 3.37 -17.47
C SER A 111 4.93 3.18 -16.56
N ASP A 112 5.35 1.92 -16.38
CA ASP A 112 6.53 1.58 -15.60
C ASP A 112 7.69 2.54 -15.90
N GLN A 113 8.05 3.40 -14.94
CA GLN A 113 9.35 4.07 -14.95
C GLN A 113 10.42 3.00 -14.68
N THR A 114 10.70 2.21 -15.70
CA THR A 114 11.92 1.45 -15.93
C THR A 114 12.32 1.72 -17.37
N LEU A 115 12.72 2.97 -17.62
CA LEU A 115 13.51 3.45 -18.75
C LEU A 115 14.06 4.83 -18.37
N ALA A 116 14.78 4.87 -17.26
CA ALA A 116 15.63 5.99 -16.86
C ALA A 116 16.77 5.46 -15.98
N ALA A 117 17.45 4.44 -16.49
CA ALA A 117 18.84 4.14 -16.17
C ALA A 117 19.39 3.46 -17.42
N ARG A 118 20.28 4.20 -18.08
CA ARG A 118 21.25 3.83 -19.11
C ARG A 118 21.43 2.34 -19.39
#